data_AF-A0A651EZM8-F1
#
_entry.id   AF-A0A651EZM8-F1
#
_cell.length_a   1.000
_cell.length_b   1.000
_cell.length_c   1.000
_cell.angle_alpha   90.00
_cell.angle_beta   90.00
_cell.angle_gamma   90.00
#
_symmetry.space_group_name_H-M   'P 1'
#
loop_
_entity.id
_entity.type
_entity.pdbx_description
1 polymer ?
#
loop_
_entity_poly.entity_id
_entity_poly.type
_entity_poly.pdbx_seq_one_letter_code
_entity_poly.pdbx_strand_id
1 'polypeptide(L)' 'METAFARIDRLAAEAARAAHLFDRLDERLLAKALRGELVPQDPADEPAAHLLARLRAARAGAPKPKRGRRLNGAA' A
#
# COMPACT_ATOMS: atom_id res chain seq x y z
N MET A 1 46.60 10.88 -12.24
CA MET A 1 45.51 10.02 -12.76
C MET A 1 44.93 9.12 -11.67
N GLU A 2 45.77 8.51 -10.84
CA GLU A 2 45.38 7.62 -9.73
C GLU A 2 44.37 8.26 -8.73
N THR A 3 44.49 9.56 -8.44
CA THR A 3 43.57 10.31 -7.58
C THR A 3 42.18 10.56 -8.17
N ALA A 4 42.04 10.54 -9.50
CA ALA A 4 40.74 10.73 -10.16
C ALA A 4 39.92 9.43 -10.10
N PHE A 5 40.54 8.28 -10.35
CA PHE A 5 39.89 6.98 -10.25
C PHE A 5 39.46 6.66 -8.81
N ALA A 6 40.30 6.93 -7.81
CA ALA A 6 39.94 6.75 -6.40
C ALA A 6 38.71 7.57 -5.96
N ARG A 7 38.50 8.76 -6.57
CA ARG A 7 37.30 9.57 -6.32
C ARG A 7 36.05 8.97 -6.96
N ILE A 8 36.18 8.41 -8.16
CA ILE A 8 35.09 7.72 -8.86
C ILE A 8 34.65 6.49 -8.06
N ASP A 9 35.61 5.68 -7.60
CA ASP A 9 35.32 4.48 -6.80
C ASP A 9 34.60 4.83 -5.49
N ARG A 10 35.03 5.91 -4.83
CA ARG A 10 34.37 6.41 -3.63
C ARG A 10 32.93 6.84 -3.91
N LEU A 11 32.69 7.61 -4.97
CA LEU A 11 31.34 8.05 -5.35
C LEU A 11 30.44 6.85 -5.67
N ALA A 12 30.95 5.87 -6.41
CA ALA A 12 30.23 4.65 -6.72
C ALA A 12 29.85 3.87 -5.44
N ALA A 13 30.78 3.75 -4.49
CA ALA A 13 30.51 3.08 -3.22
C ALA A 13 29.49 3.85 -2.35
N GLU A 14 29.54 5.19 -2.35
CA GLU A 14 28.55 6.03 -1.67
C GLU A 14 27.15 5.87 -2.30
N ALA A 15 27.06 5.88 -3.62
CA ALA A 15 25.81 5.66 -4.35
C ALA A 15 25.22 4.27 -4.08
N ALA A 16 26.05 3.22 -4.08
CA ALA A 16 25.60 1.85 -3.78
C ALA A 16 25.06 1.72 -2.34
N ARG A 17 25.71 2.38 -1.37
CA ARG A 17 25.21 2.42 0.02
C ARG A 17 23.87 3.15 0.10
N ALA A 18 23.74 4.28 -0.58
CA ALA A 18 22.48 5.04 -0.61
C ALA A 18 21.35 4.21 -1.24
N ALA A 19 21.63 3.52 -2.36
CA ALA A 19 20.68 2.62 -3.01
C ALA A 19 20.14 1.56 -2.03
N HIS A 20 21.01 0.91 -1.26
CA HIS A 20 20.59 -0.12 -0.31
C HIS A 20 19.77 0.42 0.89
N LEU A 21 19.88 1.71 1.21
CA LEU A 21 19.02 2.33 2.23
C LEU A 21 17.58 2.49 1.75
N PHE A 22 17.34 2.62 0.45
CA PHE A 22 15.99 2.72 -0.11
C PHE A 22 15.21 1.41 0.02
N ASP A 23 15.83 0.25 -0.21
CA ASP A 23 15.17 -1.05 -0.02
C ASP A 23 14.60 -1.19 1.39
N ARG A 24 15.40 -0.81 2.40
CA ARG A 24 14.99 -0.87 3.81
C ARG A 24 13.94 0.18 4.16
N LEU A 25 13.94 1.32 3.47
CA LEU A 25 12.93 2.35 3.64
C LEU A 25 11.58 1.85 3.10
N ASP A 26 11.56 1.24 1.91
CA ASP A 26 10.35 0.74 1.28
C ASP A 26 9.68 -0.36 2.13
N GLU A 27 10.46 -1.31 2.65
CA GLU A 27 9.96 -2.34 3.57
C GLU A 27 9.31 -1.71 4.82
N ARG A 28 9.96 -0.71 5.42
CA ARG A 28 9.45 -0.02 6.61
C ARG A 28 8.21 0.82 6.30
N LEU A 29 8.20 1.51 5.17
CA LEU A 29 7.08 2.34 4.72
C LEU A 29 5.85 1.47 4.47
N LEU A 30 6.02 0.36 3.77
CA LEU A 30 4.96 -0.62 3.51
C LEU A 30 4.41 -1.20 4.82
N ALA A 31 5.29 -1.56 5.76
CA ALA A 31 4.86 -2.08 7.06
C ALA A 31 4.03 -1.05 7.85
N LYS A 32 4.39 0.23 7.79
CA LYS A 32 3.59 1.32 8.40
C LYS A 32 2.27 1.54 7.66
N ALA A 33 2.27 1.49 6.33
CA ALA A 33 1.06 1.63 5.50
C ALA A 33 0.03 0.56 5.83
N LEU A 34 0.48 -0.71 5.91
CA LEU A 34 -0.39 -1.85 6.21
C LEU A 34 -0.99 -1.78 7.62
N ARG A 35 -0.30 -1.19 8.59
CA ARG A 35 -0.84 -0.92 9.93
C ARG A 35 -1.69 0.35 10.02
N GLY A 36 -1.78 1.14 8.95
CA GLY A 36 -2.50 2.42 8.95
C GLY A 36 -1.77 3.56 9.67
N GLU A 37 -0.47 3.43 9.95
CA GLU A 37 0.29 4.41 10.74
C GLU A 37 0.80 5.61 9.94
N LEU A 38 0.52 5.69 8.64
CA LEU A 38 0.99 6.79 7.78
C LEU A 38 0.17 8.07 7.92
N VAL A 39 -0.98 7.98 8.58
CA VAL A 39 -1.87 9.11 8.86
C VAL A 39 -2.20 9.08 10.36
N PRO A 40 -2.24 10.22 11.05
CA PRO A 40 -2.71 10.27 12.44
C PRO A 40 -4.07 9.61 12.58
N GLN A 41 -4.18 8.66 13.51
CA GLN A 41 -5.43 7.96 13.80
C GLN A 41 -6.17 8.70 14.91
N ASP A 42 -7.50 8.78 14.83
CA ASP A 42 -8.32 9.32 15.92
C ASP A 42 -8.58 8.19 16.96
N PRO A 43 -8.18 8.35 18.22
CA PRO A 43 -8.49 7.36 19.27
C PRO A 43 -9.99 7.12 19.47
N ALA A 44 -10.85 8.04 19.04
CA ALA A 44 -12.30 7.91 19.08
C ALA A 44 -12.89 7.13 17.89
N ASP A 45 -12.08 6.75 16.89
CA ASP A 45 -12.54 5.98 15.74
C ASP A 45 -13.11 4.62 16.17
N GLU A 46 -14.22 4.21 15.55
CA GLU A 46 -14.80 2.89 15.81
C GLU A 46 -13.90 1.77 15.28
N PRO A 47 -13.81 0.61 15.96
CA PRO A 47 -13.09 -0.54 15.43
C PRO A 47 -13.63 -0.95 14.05
N ALA A 48 -12.75 -1.27 13.11
CA ALA A 48 -13.13 -1.66 11.75
C ALA A 48 -14.18 -2.80 11.71
N ALA A 49 -14.14 -3.72 12.68
CA ALA A 49 -15.12 -4.79 12.83
C ALA A 49 -16.56 -4.27 13.01
N HIS A 50 -16.76 -3.19 13.74
CA HIS A 50 -18.07 -2.58 13.97
C HIS A 50 -18.62 -1.95 12.69
N LEU A 51 -17.79 -1.18 11.98
CA LEU A 51 -18.15 -0.62 10.68
C LEU A 51 -18.51 -1.74 9.67
N LEU A 52 -17.72 -2.81 9.61
CA LEU A 52 -17.99 -3.96 8.75
C LEU A 52 -19.31 -4.67 9.09
N ALA A 53 -19.62 -4.82 10.38
CA ALA A 53 -20.90 -5.39 10.82
C ALA A 53 -22.08 -4.53 10.35
N ARG A 54 -22.00 -3.20 10.52
CA ARG A 54 -23.01 -2.24 10.04
C ARG A 54 -23.17 -2.31 8.52
N LEU A 55 -22.08 -2.34 7.76
CA LEU A 55 -22.10 -2.47 6.30
C LEU A 55 -22.73 -3.79 5.84
N ARG A 56 -22.46 -4.91 6.52
CA ARG A 56 -23.08 -6.21 6.20
C ARG A 56 -24.58 -6.19 6.49
N ALA A 57 -25.00 -5.65 7.63
CA ALA A 57 -26.41 -5.52 7.97
C ALA A 57 -27.15 -4.63 6.96
N ALA A 58 -26.57 -3.48 6.61
CA ALA A 58 -27.13 -2.58 5.60
C ALA A 58 -27.24 -3.25 4.22
N ARG A 59 -26.23 -4.01 3.80
CA ARG A 59 -26.25 -4.76 2.53
C ARG A 59 -27.26 -5.91 2.53
N ALA A 60 -27.50 -6.56 3.66
CA ALA A 60 -28.49 -7.63 3.76
C ALA A 60 -29.93 -7.10 3.62
N GLY A 61 -30.19 -5.88 4.10
CA GLY A 61 -31.47 -5.20 3.93
C GLY A 61 -31.66 -4.54 2.55
N ALA A 62 -30.59 -4.33 1.78
CA ALA A 62 -30.67 -3.75 0.45
C ALA A 62 -31.11 -4.79 -0.59
N PRO A 63 -32.04 -4.46 -1.51
CA PRO A 63 -32.40 -5.34 -2.60
C PRO A 63 -31.15 -5.63 -3.46
N LYS A 64 -30.83 -6.91 -3.65
CA LYS A 64 -29.68 -7.31 -4.50
C LYS A 64 -29.87 -6.68 -5.89
N PRO A 65 -28.87 -5.96 -6.42
CA PRO A 65 -28.99 -5.44 -7.77
C PRO A 65 -29.21 -6.63 -8.71
N LYS A 66 -30.30 -6.60 -9.49
CA LYS A 66 -30.56 -7.60 -10.53
C LYS A 66 -29.43 -7.48 -11.55
N ARG A 67 -28.40 -8.31 -11.42
CA ARG A 67 -27.40 -8.53 -12.47
C ARG A 67 -28.18 -9.00 -13.69
N GLY A 68 -28.43 -8.11 -14.63
CA GLY A 68 -29.07 -8.43 -15.89
C GLY A 68 -28.28 -9.55 -16.54
N ARG A 69 -28.90 -10.71 -16.69
CA ARG A 69 -28.34 -11.82 -17.47
C ARG A 69 -28.16 -11.28 -18.88
N ARG A 70 -26.91 -10.96 -19.26
CA ARG A 70 -26.54 -10.77 -20.66
C ARG A 70 -26.81 -12.11 -21.34
N LEU A 71 -27.93 -12.20 -22.06
CA LEU A 71 -28.12 -13.25 -23.05
C LEU A 71 -27.09 -12.94 -24.13
N ASN A 72 -26.02 -13.74 -24.19
CA ASN A 72 -25.11 -13.71 -25.32
C ASN A 72 -25.95 -14.13 -26.54
N GLY A 73 -26.19 -13.16 -27.42
CA GLY A 73 -26.88 -13.37 -28.67
C GLY A 73 -26.07 -14.28 -29.58
N ALA A 74 -26.80 -15.21 -30.18
CA ALA A 74 -26.56 -15.91 -31.44
C ALA A 74 -25.35 -15.45 -32.28
N ALA A 75 -24.50 -16.42 -32.59
CA ALA A 75 -23.89 -16.60 -33.90
C ALA A 75 -23.99 -18.08 -34.25
#